data_AF-A0AAY5KNF4-F1
#
_entry.id   AF-A0AAY5KNF4-F1
#
_cell.length_a   1.000
_cell.length_b   1.000
_cell.length_c   1.000
_cell.angle_alpha   90.00
_cell.angle_beta   90.00
_cell.angle_gamma   90.00
#
_symmetry.space_group_name_H-M   'P 1'
#
loop_
_entity.id
_entity.type
_entity.pdbx_description
1 polymer ?
#
loop_
_entity_poly.entity_id
_entity_poly.type
_entity_poly.pdbx_seq_one_letter_code
_entity_poly.pdbx_strand_id
1 'polypeptide(L)'
;MLRHQKSGHFRDCIEKPLSVGFQKLGGFVGRNPVWFLIVPLFISIGLGAGFYFLEDRQANGIEDQFTAIDGHAKKERFFVQKHFPQNHSEFSRLRLDTEGTYGSFIAVSESNILKQKPMEEILNLDKRVWHVKMLIGQHD
;
A
#
# COMPACT_ATOMS: atom_id res chain seq x y z
N MET A 1 36.15 -27.26 -39.00
CA MET A 1 34.76 -26.76 -39.04
C MET A 1 33.93 -27.58 -38.05
N LEU A 2 33.91 -27.20 -36.77
CA LEU A 2 33.24 -27.93 -35.70
C LEU A 2 32.38 -26.93 -34.92
N ARG A 3 31.06 -27.00 -35.09
CA ARG A 3 30.00 -26.57 -34.15
C ARG A 3 28.67 -26.65 -34.89
N HIS A 4 27.80 -27.59 -34.51
CA HIS A 4 26.35 -27.36 -34.30
C HIS A 4 25.48 -28.63 -34.17
N GLN A 5 26.05 -29.83 -34.19
CA GLN A 5 25.25 -31.07 -34.14
C GLN A 5 25.19 -31.68 -32.73
N LYS A 6 24.77 -30.90 -31.72
CA LYS A 6 24.50 -31.44 -30.37
C LYS A 6 23.41 -30.73 -29.55
N SER A 7 22.69 -29.76 -30.12
CA SER A 7 21.58 -29.06 -29.45
C SER A 7 20.19 -29.37 -30.04
N GLY A 8 20.09 -30.23 -31.06
CA GLY A 8 18.83 -30.54 -31.76
C GLY A 8 17.97 -31.62 -31.10
N HIS A 9 18.58 -32.61 -30.44
CA HIS A 9 17.84 -33.79 -29.96
C HIS A 9 16.90 -33.46 -28.77
N PHE A 10 17.31 -32.60 -27.84
CA PHE A 10 16.47 -32.22 -26.70
C PHE A 10 15.33 -31.27 -27.10
N ARG A 11 15.61 -30.34 -28.02
CA ARG A 11 14.60 -29.39 -28.53
C ARG A 11 13.51 -30.12 -29.30
N ASP A 12 13.88 -31.06 -30.16
CA ASP A 12 12.92 -31.89 -30.91
C ASP A 12 12.04 -32.77 -30.00
N CYS A 13 12.58 -33.27 -28.88
CA CYS A 13 11.83 -34.09 -27.94
C CYS A 13 10.75 -33.31 -27.17
N ILE A 14 10.87 -31.99 -27.01
CA ILE A 14 9.91 -31.15 -26.28
C ILE A 14 9.03 -30.36 -27.25
N GLU A 15 9.62 -29.84 -28.33
CA GLU A 15 8.93 -28.99 -29.31
C GLU A 15 7.83 -29.75 -30.05
N LYS A 16 8.12 -30.99 -30.48
CA LYS A 16 7.15 -31.82 -31.22
C LYS A 16 5.90 -32.18 -30.40
N PRO A 17 5.99 -32.72 -29.17
CA PRO A 17 4.80 -32.99 -28.38
C PRO A 17 4.05 -31.71 -27.97
N LEU A 18 4.77 -30.62 -27.70
CA LEU A 18 4.16 -29.33 -27.35
C LEU A 18 3.39 -28.74 -28.54
N SER A 19 3.97 -28.77 -29.73
CA SER A 19 3.33 -28.32 -30.98
C SER A 19 2.08 -29.12 -31.30
N VAL A 20 2.14 -30.46 -31.18
CA VAL A 20 0.97 -31.33 -31.33
C VAL A 20 -0.10 -31.03 -30.27
N GLY A 21 0.32 -30.75 -29.03
CA GLY A 21 -0.56 -30.32 -27.95
C GLY A 21 -1.32 -29.04 -28.28
N PHE A 22 -0.61 -27.99 -28.70
CA PHE A 22 -1.23 -26.71 -29.09
C PHE A 22 -2.07 -26.83 -30.37
N GLN A 23 -1.69 -27.69 -31.31
CA GLN A 23 -2.50 -27.95 -32.50
C GLN A 23 -3.85 -28.60 -32.13
N LYS A 24 -3.84 -29.58 -31.22
CA LYS A 24 -5.08 -30.21 -30.72
C LYS A 24 -5.92 -29.23 -29.90
N LEU A 25 -5.29 -28.44 -29.03
CA LEU A 25 -5.96 -27.41 -28.25
C LEU A 25 -6.60 -26.35 -29.14
N GLY A 26 -5.83 -25.81 -30.10
CA GLY A 26 -6.31 -24.82 -31.06
C GLY A 26 -7.44 -25.37 -31.93
N GLY A 27 -7.35 -26.62 -32.38
CA GLY A 27 -8.44 -27.30 -33.09
C GLY A 27 -9.70 -27.46 -32.24
N PHE A 28 -9.56 -27.75 -30.94
CA PHE A 28 -10.68 -27.86 -30.01
C PHE A 28 -11.34 -26.49 -29.74
N VAL A 29 -10.53 -25.45 -29.53
CA VAL A 29 -10.98 -24.06 -29.36
C VAL A 29 -11.69 -23.56 -30.61
N GLY A 30 -11.09 -23.78 -31.79
CA GLY A 30 -11.65 -23.37 -33.08
C GLY A 30 -12.99 -24.04 -33.41
N ARG A 31 -13.26 -25.24 -32.85
CA ARG A 31 -14.54 -25.93 -33.00
C ARG A 31 -15.62 -25.43 -32.03
N ASN A 32 -15.24 -24.78 -30.93
CA ASN A 32 -16.16 -24.25 -29.91
C ASN A 32 -15.83 -22.79 -29.52
N PRO A 33 -15.78 -21.84 -30.47
CA PRO A 33 -15.25 -20.50 -30.23
C PRO A 33 -16.06 -19.70 -29.20
N VAL A 34 -17.40 -19.84 -29.21
CA VAL A 34 -18.29 -19.09 -28.32
C VAL A 34 -18.09 -19.48 -26.86
N TRP A 35 -17.99 -20.78 -26.54
CA TRP A 35 -17.77 -21.24 -25.17
C TRP A 35 -16.43 -20.77 -24.61
N PHE A 36 -15.38 -20.77 -25.43
CA PHE A 36 -14.06 -20.28 -25.04
C PHE A 36 -13.98 -18.75 -24.86
N LEU A 37 -14.98 -17.98 -25.32
CA LEU A 37 -15.09 -16.55 -25.02
C LEU A 37 -15.95 -16.29 -23.78
N ILE A 38 -17.07 -17.00 -23.67
CA ILE A 38 -18.06 -16.77 -22.61
C ILE A 38 -17.56 -17.26 -21.26
N VAL A 39 -16.92 -18.43 -21.20
CA VAL A 39 -16.40 -18.99 -19.93
C VAL A 39 -15.37 -18.08 -19.27
N PRO A 40 -14.27 -17.64 -19.92
CA PRO A 40 -13.33 -16.72 -19.29
C PRO A 40 -13.96 -15.38 -18.95
N LEU A 41 -14.92 -14.87 -19.74
CA LEU A 41 -15.65 -13.65 -19.42
C LEU A 41 -16.38 -13.75 -18.07
N PHE A 42 -17.15 -14.83 -17.86
CA PHE A 42 -17.86 -15.03 -16.60
C PHE A 42 -16.92 -15.26 -15.42
N ILE A 43 -15.80 -15.95 -15.62
CA ILE A 43 -14.76 -16.12 -14.60
C ILE A 43 -14.15 -14.75 -14.24
N SER A 44 -13.81 -13.93 -15.23
CA SER A 44 -13.29 -12.58 -15.03
C SER A 44 -14.28 -11.68 -14.30
N ILE A 45 -15.58 -11.77 -14.61
CA ILE A 45 -16.62 -11.02 -13.89
C ILE A 45 -16.72 -11.51 -12.43
N GLY A 46 -16.72 -12.82 -12.19
CA GLY A 46 -16.78 -13.37 -10.83
C GLY A 46 -15.56 -12.98 -9.98
N LEU A 47 -14.36 -13.04 -10.55
CA LEU A 47 -13.13 -12.57 -9.90
C LEU A 47 -13.14 -11.04 -9.75
N GLY A 48 -13.64 -10.33 -10.75
CA GLY A 48 -13.80 -8.88 -10.79
C GLY A 48 -14.73 -8.34 -9.71
N ALA A 49 -15.82 -9.04 -9.41
CA ALA A 49 -16.73 -8.69 -8.32
C ALA A 49 -16.04 -8.69 -6.95
N GLY A 50 -14.97 -9.49 -6.79
CA GLY A 50 -14.12 -9.45 -5.60
C GLY A 50 -13.45 -8.09 -5.36
N PHE A 51 -13.26 -7.28 -6.41
CA PHE A 51 -12.73 -5.92 -6.28
C PHE A 51 -13.68 -4.94 -5.61
N TYR A 52 -14.96 -5.26 -5.47
CA TYR A 52 -15.88 -4.45 -4.66
C TYR A 52 -15.42 -4.36 -3.19
N PHE A 53 -14.81 -5.42 -2.66
CA PHE A 53 -14.31 -5.46 -1.28
C PHE A 53 -12.94 -4.80 -1.08
N LEU A 54 -12.36 -4.18 -2.12
CA LEU A 54 -11.04 -3.54 -1.98
C LEU A 54 -11.11 -2.26 -1.16
N GLU A 55 -12.20 -1.50 -1.25
CA GLU A 55 -12.38 -0.23 -0.53
C GLU A 55 -12.40 -0.47 0.99
N ASP A 56 -13.12 -1.51 1.44
CA ASP A 56 -13.16 -1.95 2.85
C ASP A 56 -11.84 -2.57 3.35
N ARG A 57 -10.99 -3.04 2.44
CA ARG A 57 -9.71 -3.73 2.75
C ARG A 57 -8.49 -2.89 2.43
N GLN A 58 -8.69 -1.61 2.13
CA GLN A 58 -7.59 -0.72 1.83
C GLN A 58 -6.82 -0.46 3.13
N ALA A 59 -5.71 -1.18 3.32
CA ALA A 59 -4.77 -0.95 4.41
C ALA A 59 -4.01 0.37 4.17
N ASN A 60 -4.69 1.49 4.42
CA ASN A 60 -4.16 2.84 4.27
C ASN A 60 -3.21 3.23 5.43
N GLY A 61 -3.02 2.36 6.42
CA GLY A 61 -2.03 2.54 7.46
C GLY A 61 -0.63 2.45 6.87
N ILE A 62 0.07 3.58 6.76
CA ILE A 62 1.47 3.67 6.33
C ILE A 62 2.30 2.64 7.14
N GLU A 63 2.10 2.60 8.45
CA GLU A 63 2.76 1.62 9.33
C GLU A 63 2.50 0.16 8.92
N ASP A 64 1.28 -0.22 8.51
CA ASP A 64 0.93 -1.59 8.16
C ASP A 64 1.48 -2.02 6.78
N GLN A 65 1.74 -1.05 5.90
CA GLN A 65 2.34 -1.31 4.59
C GLN A 65 3.86 -1.47 4.66
N PHE A 66 4.51 -0.84 5.65
CA PHE A 66 5.97 -0.80 5.75
C PHE A 66 6.54 -1.58 6.94
N THR A 67 5.71 -2.11 7.83
CA THR A 67 6.16 -2.90 9.00
C THR A 67 5.44 -4.24 9.09
N ALA A 68 6.16 -5.27 9.54
CA ALA A 68 5.58 -6.60 9.74
C ALA A 68 4.42 -6.55 10.74
N ILE A 69 3.32 -7.24 10.44
CA ILE A 69 2.07 -7.25 11.23
C ILE A 69 2.34 -7.58 12.71
N ASP A 70 3.20 -8.56 12.98
CA ASP A 70 3.55 -9.03 14.34
C ASP A 70 5.02 -8.78 14.72
N GLY A 71 5.59 -7.68 14.23
CA GLY A 71 6.96 -7.29 14.57
C GLY A 71 7.17 -7.14 16.08
N HIS A 72 8.37 -7.45 16.57
CA HIS A 72 8.72 -7.30 17.99
C HIS A 72 8.43 -5.88 18.51
N ALA A 73 8.72 -4.87 17.68
CA ALA A 73 8.44 -3.47 17.96
C ALA A 73 6.94 -3.19 18.20
N LYS A 74 6.03 -3.83 17.44
CA LYS A 74 4.57 -3.68 17.64
C LYS A 74 4.12 -4.30 18.97
N LYS A 75 4.72 -5.43 19.39
CA LYS A 75 4.44 -6.07 20.69
C LYS A 75 4.92 -5.24 21.86
N GLU A 76 6.14 -4.68 21.76
CA GLU A 76 6.68 -3.76 22.76
C GLU A 76 5.84 -2.49 22.87
N ARG A 77 5.41 -1.92 21.73
CA ARG A 77 4.50 -0.78 21.70
C ARG A 77 3.18 -1.08 22.41
N PHE A 78 2.56 -2.23 22.13
CA PHE A 78 1.33 -2.65 22.82
C PHE A 78 1.53 -2.77 24.33
N PHE A 79 2.68 -3.31 24.76
CA PHE A 79 3.05 -3.35 26.16
C PHE A 79 3.16 -1.95 26.78
N VAL A 80 3.83 -1.00 26.10
CA VAL A 80 3.97 0.39 26.58
C VAL A 80 2.62 1.08 26.65
N GLN A 81 1.78 1.00 25.62
CA GLN A 81 0.43 1.57 25.58
C GLN A 81 -0.43 1.07 26.74
N LYS A 82 -0.35 -0.22 27.05
CA LYS A 82 -1.13 -0.85 28.12
C LYS A 82 -0.69 -0.39 29.52
N HIS A 83 0.59 -0.17 29.74
CA HIS A 83 1.14 0.15 31.08
C HIS A 83 1.38 1.64 31.32
N PHE A 84 1.50 2.44 30.25
CA PHE A 84 1.78 3.88 30.30
C PHE A 84 0.81 4.65 29.39
N PRO A 85 -0.49 4.73 29.77
CA PRO A 85 -1.48 5.43 28.97
C PRO A 85 -1.12 6.92 28.81
N GLN A 86 -1.13 7.42 27.57
CA GLN A 86 -0.82 8.82 27.27
C GLN A 86 -2.04 9.71 27.54
N ASN A 87 -1.80 10.88 28.12
CA ASN A 87 -2.83 11.92 28.20
C ASN A 87 -2.83 12.75 26.90
N HIS A 88 -3.85 12.55 26.07
CA HIS A 88 -3.97 13.22 24.78
C HIS A 88 -4.35 14.71 24.88
N SER A 89 -4.65 15.23 26.07
CA SER A 89 -4.87 16.68 26.26
C SER A 89 -3.57 17.50 26.16
N GLU A 90 -2.42 16.87 26.44
CA GLU A 90 -1.10 17.49 26.34
C GLU A 90 -0.31 16.84 25.21
N PHE A 91 -0.35 17.47 24.04
CA PHE A 91 0.36 16.95 22.86
C PHE A 91 1.88 17.03 23.05
N SER A 92 2.58 15.90 22.86
CA SER A 92 4.04 15.85 22.82
C SER A 92 4.51 14.86 21.77
N ARG A 93 5.22 15.36 20.75
CA ARG A 93 5.75 14.54 19.63
C ARG A 93 6.70 13.44 20.11
N LEU A 94 7.49 13.69 21.16
CA LEU A 94 8.46 12.73 21.70
C LEU A 94 7.80 11.58 22.46
N ARG A 95 6.51 11.70 22.79
CA ARG A 95 5.74 10.72 23.55
C ARG A 95 4.70 9.99 22.70
N LEU A 96 4.73 10.21 21.38
CA LEU A 96 3.91 9.45 20.44
C LEU A 96 4.42 8.01 20.40
N ASP A 97 3.54 7.10 20.79
CA ASP A 97 3.71 5.66 20.72
C ASP A 97 3.39 5.12 19.31
N THR A 98 2.75 5.94 18.48
CA THR A 98 2.33 5.64 17.10
C THR A 98 2.88 6.70 16.14
N GLU A 99 2.86 6.47 14.82
CA GLU A 99 3.13 7.58 13.87
C GLU A 99 2.18 8.77 14.10
N GLY A 100 0.98 8.50 14.62
CA GLY A 100 0.02 9.47 15.12
C GLY A 100 -0.57 10.38 14.04
N THR A 101 -1.71 10.99 14.35
CA THR A 101 -2.26 12.05 13.50
C THR A 101 -1.89 13.39 14.11
N TYR A 102 -0.87 14.05 13.54
CA TYR A 102 -0.49 15.39 13.95
C TYR A 102 -0.16 16.26 12.74
N GLY A 103 -0.44 17.56 12.87
CA GLY A 103 0.00 18.57 11.93
C GLY A 103 1.39 19.09 12.28
N SER A 104 2.23 19.33 11.27
CA SER A 104 3.47 20.09 11.46
C SER A 104 3.51 21.30 10.54
N PHE A 105 3.72 22.47 11.13
CA PHE A 105 3.97 23.70 10.41
C PHE A 105 5.46 23.99 10.44
N ILE A 106 6.04 24.35 9.28
CA ILE A 106 7.43 24.78 9.17
C ILE A 106 7.39 26.23 8.72
N ALA A 107 7.85 27.14 9.59
CA ALA A 107 7.97 28.56 9.27
C ALA A 107 9.39 28.83 8.74
N VAL A 108 9.47 29.53 7.61
CA VAL A 108 10.74 29.89 6.95
C VAL A 108 10.78 31.41 6.78
N SER A 109 11.95 32.01 7.00
CA SER A 109 12.19 33.45 6.83
C SER A 109 13.54 33.65 6.16
N GLU A 110 13.60 34.61 5.23
CA GLU A 110 14.85 35.05 4.58
C GLU A 110 15.79 35.78 5.55
N SER A 111 15.24 36.27 6.67
CA SER A 111 15.98 36.95 7.74
C SER A 111 15.98 36.13 9.03
N ASN A 112 16.86 36.48 9.98
CA ASN A 112 16.95 35.78 11.27
C ASN A 112 15.59 35.72 11.99
N ILE A 113 15.10 34.49 12.22
CA ILE A 113 13.81 34.19 12.85
C ILE A 113 13.68 34.69 14.30
N LEU A 114 14.81 34.94 14.97
CA LEU A 114 14.83 35.44 16.35
C LEU A 114 14.64 36.96 16.43
N LYS A 115 14.55 37.66 15.28
CA LYS A 115 14.19 39.07 15.25
C LYS A 115 12.72 39.25 15.64
N GLN A 116 12.42 40.42 16.20
CA GLN A 116 11.11 40.74 16.77
C GLN A 116 9.95 40.43 15.81
N LYS A 117 10.02 40.90 14.55
CA LYS A 117 8.94 40.72 13.56
C LYS A 117 8.67 39.23 13.23
N PRO A 118 9.66 38.43 12.75
CA PRO A 118 9.43 37.00 12.53
C PRO A 118 8.96 36.24 13.77
N MET A 119 9.50 36.57 14.95
CA MET A 119 9.11 35.90 16.20
C MET A 119 7.65 36.21 16.57
N GLU A 120 7.20 37.45 16.38
CA GLU A 120 5.80 37.83 16.61
C GLU A 120 4.84 37.10 15.66
N GLU A 121 5.23 36.92 14.40
CA GLU A 121 4.46 36.13 13.43
C GLU A 121 4.35 34.65 13.84
N ILE A 122 5.44 34.05 14.34
CA ILE A 122 5.44 32.67 14.86
C ILE A 122 4.51 32.55 16.07
N LEU A 123 4.56 33.49 17.02
CA LEU A 123 3.67 33.50 18.18
C LEU A 123 2.20 33.70 17.79
N ASN A 124 1.93 34.51 16.76
CA ASN A 124 0.59 34.66 16.23
C ASN A 124 0.10 33.40 15.50
N LEU A 125 0.99 32.67 14.82
CA LEU A 125 0.67 31.37 14.24
C LEU A 125 0.32 30.34 15.34
N ASP A 126 1.13 30.25 16.39
CA ASP A 126 0.89 29.36 17.53
C ASP A 126 -0.48 29.62 18.16
N LYS A 127 -0.80 30.90 18.44
CA LYS A 127 -2.13 31.30 18.92
C LYS A 127 -3.24 30.86 17.98
N ARG A 128 -3.08 30.99 16.66
CA ARG A 128 -4.12 30.57 15.70
C ARG A 128 -4.34 29.06 15.75
N VAL A 129 -3.28 28.27 15.85
CA VAL A 129 -3.37 26.79 15.93
C VAL A 129 -4.20 26.37 17.14
N TRP A 130 -4.04 27.03 18.30
CA TRP A 130 -4.86 26.78 19.49
C TRP A 130 -6.37 27.03 19.30
N HIS A 131 -6.75 27.88 18.34
CA HIS A 131 -8.15 28.21 18.06
C HIS A 131 -8.74 27.41 16.88
N VAL A 132 -7.94 26.58 16.21
CA VAL A 132 -8.44 25.72 15.13
C VAL A 132 -9.33 24.63 15.73
N LYS A 133 -10.61 24.66 15.38
CA LYS A 133 -11.53 23.55 15.62
C LYS A 133 -11.52 22.66 14.40
N MET A 134 -11.03 21.43 14.54
CA MET A 134 -11.21 20.42 13.51
C MET A 134 -12.54 19.70 13.73
N LEU A 135 -13.35 19.62 12.69
CA LEU A 135 -14.45 18.66 12.64
C LEU A 135 -13.83 17.31 12.33
N ILE A 136 -13.64 16.49 13.36
CA ILE A 136 -13.17 15.12 13.18
C ILE A 136 -14.31 14.37 12.49
N GLY A 137 -14.12 13.97 11.24
CA GLY A 137 -15.01 13.03 10.58
C GLY A 137 -15.03 11.72 11.37
N GLN A 138 -16.18 11.41 11.98
CA GLN A 138 -16.44 10.11 12.56
C GLN A 138 -16.46 9.10 11.40
N HIS A 139 -15.48 8.22 11.36
CA HIS A 139 -15.55 7.01 10.56
C HIS A 139 -16.05 5.93 11.51
N ASP A 140 -17.35 5.62 11.41
CA ASP A 140 -17.97 4.44 11.99
C ASP A 140 -17.48 3.16 11.28
#